data_AF-A0A955H6M9-F1
#
_entry.id   AF-A0A955H6M9-F1
#
_cell.length_a   1.000
_cell.length_b   1.000
_cell.length_c   1.000
_cell.angle_alpha   90.00
_cell.angle_beta   90.00
_cell.angle_gamma   90.00
#
_symmetry.space_group_name_H-M   'P 1'
#
loop_
_entity.id
_entity.type
_entity.pdbx_description
1 polymer ?
#
loop_
_entity_poly.entity_id
_entity_poly.type
_entity_poly.pdbx_seq_one_letter_code
_entity_poly.pdbx_strand_id
1 'polypeptide(L)'
;MKKFTQQLHKKTDGIYLRSSEKRLLRERVVAYMEYHPLPTNLNTKKADQKQSVSKNSKSITSEAFVVFKLNARWFQSFAILGVLFIVVGLPTLAERSLPGDILYPMKVQVNEEVRSSLAFSPYAKVEWEATRLERRLAEARLLAQAGKLTEEVEQDVAEAVKKHSDSAQQTILALKATDTEEAALAEISLVSVLEAQNDLFNIQNETETSVDDSGEGMVKENNGTLAMAVRTAFVAAENVHKDTPVTPARLFAVIEKETTYAEELFASISKDTSAEEKQNIDRRLDDIRRKVEEAQKLNISLAEMSPEISVINEASTSDGDLVSQDNDIETEVEVGSDNGLYLKTNQEILSLLRIALTDTRKLINFMTDIEIRNSFSVDELVPITLTTEERQIAVKENLNKVSSLMKVVNSKKLEAELVDKVTTGKATVSELVEKANLALEKEALTEAEQATNDALSLAEDLMVLTDKSPVDLTNISIVNSSSSTATATDEIVSTTTDGV
;
A
#
# COMPACT_ATOMS: atom_id res chain seq x y z
N MET A 1 -7.38 42.44 -35.46
CA MET A 1 -7.51 43.74 -34.77
C MET A 1 -7.89 43.50 -33.31
N LYS A 2 -7.14 44.01 -32.33
CA LYS A 2 -7.50 43.83 -30.90
C LYS A 2 -8.83 44.54 -30.63
N LYS A 3 -9.78 43.85 -29.98
CA LYS A 3 -11.14 44.34 -29.69
C LYS A 3 -11.04 45.69 -28.96
N PHE A 4 -11.72 46.73 -29.48
CA PHE A 4 -11.71 48.10 -28.97
C PHE A 4 -11.90 48.17 -27.44
N THR A 5 -12.76 47.31 -26.90
CA THR A 5 -13.05 47.19 -25.47
C THR A 5 -11.82 46.84 -24.62
N GLN A 6 -10.94 45.96 -25.10
CA GLN A 6 -9.70 45.61 -24.39
C GLN A 6 -8.69 46.77 -24.39
N GLN A 7 -8.68 47.57 -25.45
CA GLN A 7 -7.83 48.76 -25.52
C GLN A 7 -8.36 49.87 -24.59
N LEU A 8 -9.68 49.99 -24.47
CA LEU A 8 -10.33 50.95 -23.59
C LEU A 8 -10.08 50.61 -22.12
N HIS A 9 -10.27 49.34 -21.72
CA HIS A 9 -10.02 48.89 -20.35
C HIS A 9 -8.56 49.10 -19.91
N LYS A 10 -7.61 48.76 -20.80
CA LYS A 10 -6.18 48.97 -20.54
C LYS A 10 -5.79 50.45 -20.44
N LYS A 11 -6.52 51.35 -21.11
CA LYS A 11 -6.30 52.80 -21.06
C LYS A 11 -6.94 53.43 -19.82
N THR A 12 -8.06 52.91 -19.33
CA THR A 12 -8.73 53.42 -18.13
C THR A 12 -7.97 53.13 -16.85
N ASP A 13 -7.24 52.00 -16.79
CA ASP A 13 -6.46 51.63 -15.60
C ASP A 13 -5.31 52.61 -15.27
N GLY A 14 -4.93 53.48 -16.22
CA GLY A 14 -3.91 54.52 -16.03
C GLY A 14 -4.47 55.95 -15.83
N ILE A 15 -5.79 56.14 -15.85
CA ILE A 15 -6.41 57.45 -15.71
C ILE A 15 -6.84 57.64 -14.27
N TYR A 16 -6.00 58.32 -13.49
CA TYR A 16 -6.35 58.76 -12.14
C TYR A 16 -6.68 60.24 -12.16
N LEU A 17 -7.78 60.61 -11.49
CA LEU A 17 -8.11 62.02 -11.25
C LEU A 17 -7.03 62.63 -10.34
N ARG A 18 -6.47 63.76 -10.75
CA ARG A 18 -5.58 64.57 -9.91
C ARG A 18 -6.36 65.11 -8.70
N SER A 19 -5.66 65.46 -7.62
CA SER A 19 -6.30 65.95 -6.40
C SER A 19 -7.20 67.18 -6.63
N SER A 20 -6.82 68.06 -7.56
CA SER A 20 -7.63 69.21 -7.99
C SER A 20 -8.92 68.80 -8.70
N GLU A 21 -8.86 67.79 -9.57
CA GLU A 21 -10.02 67.27 -10.30
C GLU A 21 -10.98 66.53 -9.36
N LYS A 22 -10.46 65.75 -8.41
CA LYS A 22 -11.28 65.13 -7.36
C LYS A 22 -12.01 66.16 -6.51
N ARG A 23 -11.33 67.27 -6.17
CA ARG A 23 -11.96 68.38 -5.42
C ARG A 23 -13.07 69.03 -6.23
N LEU A 24 -12.82 69.35 -7.49
CA LEU A 24 -13.81 69.96 -8.39
C LEU A 24 -15.01 69.04 -8.64
N LEU A 25 -14.77 67.72 -8.77
CA LEU A 25 -15.83 66.73 -8.90
C LEU A 25 -16.66 66.63 -7.62
N ARG A 26 -16.02 66.65 -6.44
CA ARG A 26 -16.73 66.70 -5.15
C ARG A 26 -17.58 67.96 -5.03
N GLU A 27 -17.03 69.13 -5.35
CA GLU A 27 -17.79 70.39 -5.33
C GLU A 27 -19.01 70.34 -6.25
N ARG A 28 -18.84 69.80 -7.47
CA ARG A 28 -19.96 69.67 -8.42
C ARG A 28 -21.02 68.68 -7.96
N VAL A 29 -20.63 67.55 -7.37
CA VAL A 29 -21.57 66.58 -6.80
C VAL A 29 -22.32 67.18 -5.62
N VAL A 30 -21.63 67.90 -4.73
CA VAL A 30 -22.27 68.58 -3.60
C VAL A 30 -23.27 69.63 -4.09
N ALA A 31 -22.88 70.47 -5.05
CA ALA A 31 -23.79 71.46 -5.65
C ALA A 31 -25.00 70.79 -6.33
N TYR A 32 -24.81 69.64 -6.97
CA TYR A 32 -25.90 68.86 -7.56
C TYR A 32 -26.84 68.28 -6.49
N MET A 33 -26.30 67.76 -5.38
CA MET A 33 -27.08 67.25 -4.25
C MET A 33 -27.83 68.35 -3.50
N GLU A 34 -27.28 69.56 -3.43
CA GLU A 34 -27.98 70.73 -2.88
C GLU A 34 -29.16 71.14 -3.77
N TYR A 35 -29.00 71.06 -5.09
CA TYR A 35 -30.06 71.40 -6.04
C TYR A 35 -31.10 70.29 -6.22
N HIS A 36 -30.73 69.04 -5.94
CA HIS A 36 -31.59 67.85 -5.98
C HIS A 36 -31.59 67.15 -4.62
N PRO A 37 -32.16 67.78 -3.57
CA PRO A 37 -32.25 67.14 -2.28
C PRO A 37 -33.04 65.85 -2.39
N LEU A 38 -32.61 64.82 -1.66
CA LEU A 38 -33.35 63.56 -1.56
C LEU A 38 -34.79 63.87 -1.13
N PRO A 39 -35.81 63.33 -1.83
CA PRO A 39 -37.19 63.57 -1.47
C PRO A 39 -37.43 63.11 -0.03
N THR A 40 -38.27 63.86 0.69
CA THR A 40 -38.42 63.78 2.15
C THR A 40 -38.80 62.39 2.67
N ASN A 41 -39.37 61.53 1.83
CA ASN A 41 -39.70 60.14 2.11
C ASN A 41 -38.48 59.19 2.14
N LEU A 42 -37.33 59.60 1.63
CA LEU A 42 -36.07 58.82 1.65
C LEU A 42 -35.05 59.39 2.65
N ASN A 43 -35.38 60.50 3.31
CA ASN A 43 -34.55 61.13 4.34
C ASN A 43 -34.74 60.36 5.66
N THR A 44 -34.15 59.17 5.76
CA THR A 44 -34.24 58.25 6.91
C THR A 44 -33.41 58.72 8.11
N LYS A 45 -33.56 59.98 8.53
CA LYS A 45 -33.13 60.42 9.87
C LYS A 45 -34.25 60.38 10.91
N LYS A 46 -35.46 59.96 10.53
CA LYS A 46 -36.58 59.67 11.47
C LYS A 46 -37.46 58.51 10.98
N ALA A 47 -36.85 57.37 10.61
CA ALA A 47 -37.59 56.18 10.15
C ALA A 47 -37.51 54.98 11.12
N ASP A 48 -37.17 55.21 12.40
CA ASP A 48 -37.25 54.17 13.45
C ASP A 48 -38.55 54.22 14.26
N GLN A 49 -39.56 54.99 13.85
CA GLN A 49 -40.82 54.94 14.57
C GLN A 49 -42.04 55.10 13.67
N LYS A 50 -42.68 53.95 13.45
CA LYS A 50 -44.09 53.77 13.10
C LYS A 50 -44.51 54.41 11.78
N GLN A 51 -44.63 53.59 10.74
CA GLN A 51 -45.95 53.33 10.14
C GLN A 51 -45.88 52.23 9.08
N SER A 52 -46.85 51.34 9.23
CA SER A 52 -47.34 50.36 8.28
C SER A 52 -47.68 50.95 6.91
N VAL A 53 -47.62 50.08 5.90
CA VAL A 53 -48.25 50.11 4.57
C VAL A 53 -47.35 50.56 3.41
N SER A 54 -46.85 49.57 2.65
CA SER A 54 -47.32 49.36 1.27
C SER A 54 -46.92 47.95 0.78
N LYS A 55 -47.91 47.07 0.70
CA LYS A 55 -47.85 45.83 -0.10
C LYS A 55 -47.86 46.25 -1.57
N ASN A 56 -46.71 46.27 -2.25
CA ASN A 56 -46.53 46.02 -3.70
C ASN A 56 -45.18 46.49 -4.25
N SER A 57 -44.08 46.12 -3.60
CA SER A 57 -42.82 45.94 -4.33
C SER A 57 -42.40 44.49 -4.14
N LYS A 58 -42.31 43.74 -5.24
CA LYS A 58 -41.63 42.44 -5.27
C LYS A 58 -40.15 42.72 -4.97
N SER A 59 -39.81 42.81 -3.69
CA SER A 59 -38.42 42.75 -3.24
C SER A 59 -37.93 41.34 -3.53
N ILE A 60 -36.86 41.24 -4.31
CA ILE A 60 -36.10 39.99 -4.46
C ILE A 60 -35.69 39.59 -3.04
N THR A 61 -36.33 38.56 -2.51
CA THR A 61 -35.94 37.95 -1.23
C THR A 61 -34.66 37.16 -1.52
N SER A 62 -33.50 37.76 -1.29
CA SER A 62 -32.29 36.97 -1.15
C SER A 62 -32.52 36.05 0.05
N GLU A 63 -32.47 34.74 -0.17
CA GLU A 63 -32.49 33.77 0.92
C GLU A 63 -31.41 34.15 1.95
N ALA A 64 -31.70 33.90 3.23
CA ALA A 64 -30.81 34.23 4.32
C ALA A 64 -29.52 33.40 4.21
N PHE A 65 -28.47 33.96 3.60
CA PHE A 65 -27.17 33.32 3.57
C PHE A 65 -26.50 33.49 4.94
N VAL A 66 -26.09 32.37 5.53
CA VAL A 66 -25.37 32.36 6.80
C VAL A 66 -23.91 32.72 6.52
N VAL A 67 -23.45 33.87 7.03
CA VAL A 67 -22.04 34.27 6.92
C VAL A 67 -21.27 33.68 8.10
N PHE A 68 -20.58 32.57 7.87
CA PHE A 68 -19.64 32.01 8.84
C PHE A 68 -18.34 32.82 8.83
N LYS A 69 -18.05 33.52 9.93
CA LYS A 69 -16.75 34.18 10.13
C LYS A 69 -15.77 33.17 10.72
N LEU A 70 -14.98 32.54 9.86
CA LEU A 70 -13.88 31.69 10.30
C LEU A 70 -12.84 32.55 11.02
N ASN A 71 -12.51 32.18 12.27
CA ASN A 71 -11.50 32.86 13.06
C ASN A 71 -10.11 32.54 12.48
N ALA A 72 -9.39 33.56 12.00
CA ALA A 72 -8.08 33.38 11.36
C ALA A 72 -7.06 32.66 12.25
N ARG A 73 -7.14 32.82 13.58
CA ARG A 73 -6.27 32.10 14.53
C ARG A 73 -6.57 30.60 14.59
N TRP A 74 -7.84 30.22 14.54
CA TRP A 74 -8.25 28.81 14.49
C TRP A 74 -7.84 28.17 13.17
N PHE A 75 -8.00 28.89 12.05
CA PHE A 75 -7.55 28.41 10.76
C PHE A 75 -6.03 28.20 10.72
N GLN A 76 -5.24 29.12 11.29
CA GLN A 76 -3.78 28.95 11.40
C GLN A 76 -3.40 27.74 12.26
N SER A 77 -4.03 27.54 13.41
CA SER A 77 -3.78 26.36 14.25
C SER A 77 -4.13 25.06 13.54
N PHE A 78 -5.28 24.99 12.86
CA PHE A 78 -5.66 23.83 12.07
C PHE A 78 -4.77 23.61 10.85
N ALA A 79 -4.26 24.67 10.23
CA ALA A 79 -3.33 24.55 9.12
C ALA A 79 -1.99 23.95 9.60
N ILE A 80 -1.46 24.41 10.74
CA ILE A 80 -0.24 23.85 11.33
C ILE A 80 -0.45 22.39 11.74
N LEU A 81 -1.57 22.09 12.38
CA LEU A 81 -1.89 20.71 12.78
C LEU A 81 -2.11 19.81 11.55
N GLY A 82 -2.74 20.34 10.51
CA GLY A 82 -2.91 19.64 9.23
C GLY A 82 -1.58 19.37 8.54
N VAL A 83 -0.65 20.33 8.53
CA VAL A 83 0.71 20.13 8.02
C VAL A 83 1.45 19.07 8.86
N LEU A 84 1.35 19.13 10.18
CA LEU A 84 1.95 18.10 11.05
C LEU A 84 1.35 16.73 10.77
N PHE A 85 0.04 16.65 10.55
CA PHE A 85 -0.63 15.40 10.18
C PHE A 85 -0.17 14.89 8.81
N ILE A 86 0.05 15.77 7.84
CA ILE A 86 0.57 15.36 6.52
C ILE A 86 2.03 14.89 6.61
N VAL A 87 2.86 15.53 7.43
CA VAL A 87 4.30 15.24 7.54
C VAL A 87 4.58 14.04 8.46
N VAL A 88 3.75 13.81 9.48
CA VAL A 88 3.99 12.76 10.49
C VAL A 88 2.85 11.74 10.49
N GLY A 89 1.60 12.18 10.53
CA GLY A 89 0.43 11.31 10.60
C GLY A 89 0.27 10.39 9.39
N LEU A 90 0.19 10.96 8.18
CA LEU A 90 0.00 10.19 6.95
C LEU A 90 1.14 9.18 6.71
N PRO A 91 2.43 9.52 6.88
CA PRO A 91 3.51 8.54 6.84
C PRO A 91 3.31 7.37 7.79
N THR A 92 2.97 7.61 9.06
CA THR A 92 2.78 6.53 10.04
C THR A 92 1.63 5.59 9.70
N LEU A 93 0.55 6.11 9.10
CA LEU A 93 -0.57 5.30 8.64
C LEU A 93 -0.20 4.51 7.38
N ALA A 94 0.56 5.12 6.46
CA ALA A 94 1.02 4.48 5.25
C ALA A 94 2.01 3.33 5.52
N GLU A 95 2.75 3.32 6.63
CA GLU A 95 3.62 2.17 6.95
C GLU A 95 2.83 0.86 7.07
N ARG A 96 1.56 0.96 7.50
CA ARG A 96 0.60 -0.13 7.67
C ARG A 96 -0.36 -0.30 6.49
N SER A 97 0.04 0.09 5.28
CA SER A 97 -0.74 -0.19 4.06
C SER A 97 -0.12 -1.33 3.25
N LEU A 98 -0.97 -2.19 2.67
CA LEU A 98 -0.61 -3.27 1.74
C LEU A 98 -0.74 -2.82 0.28
N PRO A 99 -0.10 -3.55 -0.66
CA PRO A 99 -0.34 -3.36 -2.09
C PRO A 99 -1.84 -3.36 -2.40
N GLY A 100 -2.31 -2.33 -3.12
CA GLY A 100 -3.72 -2.10 -3.42
C GLY A 100 -4.44 -1.11 -2.49
N ASP A 101 -3.87 -0.76 -1.33
CA ASP A 101 -4.46 0.22 -0.41
C ASP A 101 -4.26 1.67 -0.88
N ILE A 102 -5.20 2.56 -0.52
CA ILE A 102 -5.17 4.00 -0.89
C ILE A 102 -3.90 4.71 -0.40
N LEU A 103 -3.37 4.33 0.77
CA LEU A 103 -2.17 4.93 1.36
C LEU A 103 -0.87 4.26 0.91
N TYR A 104 -0.94 3.18 0.13
CA TYR A 104 0.23 2.45 -0.33
C TYR A 104 1.18 3.29 -1.20
N PRO A 105 0.71 4.15 -2.12
CA PRO A 105 1.58 5.05 -2.85
C PRO A 105 2.41 5.97 -1.93
N MET A 106 1.86 6.38 -0.78
CA MET A 106 2.60 7.20 0.20
C MET A 106 3.73 6.40 0.86
N LYS A 107 3.51 5.11 1.14
CA LYS A 107 4.54 4.21 1.68
C LYS A 107 5.71 4.07 0.69
N VAL A 108 5.38 3.75 -0.57
CA VAL A 108 6.37 3.51 -1.63
C VAL A 108 7.10 4.80 -2.02
N GLN A 109 6.38 5.89 -2.30
CA GLN A 109 6.94 7.09 -2.93
C GLN A 109 7.52 8.10 -1.94
N VAL A 110 7.11 8.04 -0.66
CA VAL A 110 7.55 9.01 0.35
C VAL A 110 8.36 8.32 1.43
N ASN A 111 7.76 7.42 2.21
CA ASN A 111 8.43 6.87 3.40
C ASN A 111 9.71 6.11 3.02
N GLU A 112 9.61 5.24 2.02
CA GLU A 112 10.73 4.40 1.61
C GLU A 112 11.80 5.17 0.84
N GLU A 113 11.40 6.17 0.05
CA GLU A 113 12.36 7.04 -0.66
C GLU A 113 13.12 7.95 0.32
N VAL A 114 12.46 8.43 1.38
CA VAL A 114 13.14 9.18 2.45
C VAL A 114 14.19 8.29 3.12
N ARG A 115 13.85 7.04 3.46
CA ARG A 115 14.81 6.08 4.02
C ARG A 115 15.96 5.77 3.05
N SER A 116 15.65 5.59 1.76
CA SER A 116 16.66 5.42 0.70
C SER A 116 17.62 6.61 0.60
N SER A 117 17.10 7.84 0.72
CA SER A 117 17.90 9.06 0.68
C SER A 117 18.84 9.23 1.88
N LEU A 118 18.53 8.58 3.00
CA LEU A 118 19.35 8.54 4.21
C LEU A 118 20.41 7.42 4.17
N ALA A 119 20.35 6.50 3.21
CA ALA A 119 21.39 5.50 2.98
C ALA A 119 22.58 6.15 2.25
N PHE A 120 23.56 6.64 3.03
CA PHE A 120 24.67 7.43 2.52
C PHE A 120 25.76 6.62 1.80
N SER A 121 25.95 5.34 2.17
CA SER A 121 26.93 4.46 1.53
C SER A 121 26.28 3.60 0.43
N PRO A 122 26.98 3.27 -0.67
CA PRO A 122 26.46 2.38 -1.70
C PRO A 122 26.07 0.99 -1.16
N TYR A 123 26.82 0.43 -0.20
CA TYR A 123 26.44 -0.81 0.47
C TYR A 123 25.09 -0.70 1.19
N ALA A 124 24.90 0.34 2.03
CA ALA A 124 23.63 0.58 2.71
C ALA A 124 22.45 0.79 1.73
N LYS A 125 22.69 1.30 0.53
CA LYS A 125 21.64 1.39 -0.51
C LYS A 125 21.23 0.01 -1.01
N VAL A 126 22.19 -0.88 -1.27
CA VAL A 126 21.91 -2.26 -1.67
C VAL A 126 21.15 -3.00 -0.56
N GLU A 127 21.59 -2.83 0.68
CA GLU A 127 20.92 -3.42 1.85
C GLU A 127 19.48 -2.90 2.01
N TRP A 128 19.27 -1.60 1.80
CA TRP A 128 17.93 -1.00 1.82
C TRP A 128 17.03 -1.54 0.70
N GLU A 129 17.53 -1.66 -0.53
CA GLU A 129 16.77 -2.25 -1.64
C GLU A 129 16.43 -3.73 -1.38
N ALA A 130 17.36 -4.48 -0.79
CA ALA A 130 17.13 -5.86 -0.39
C ALA A 130 16.05 -5.96 0.70
N THR A 131 16.12 -5.11 1.73
CA THR A 131 15.09 -5.04 2.80
C THR A 131 13.72 -4.67 2.24
N ARG A 132 13.69 -3.73 1.29
CA ARG A 132 12.45 -3.32 0.60
C ARG A 132 11.84 -4.50 -0.16
N LEU A 133 12.67 -5.27 -0.86
CA LEU A 133 12.25 -6.48 -1.56
C LEU A 133 11.68 -7.53 -0.60
N GLU A 134 12.36 -7.81 0.52
CA GLU A 134 11.87 -8.74 1.55
C GLU A 134 10.49 -8.35 2.05
N ARG A 135 10.32 -7.06 2.37
CA ARG A 135 9.05 -6.53 2.86
C ARG A 135 7.93 -6.66 1.82
N ARG A 136 8.20 -6.32 0.55
CA ARG A 136 7.21 -6.44 -0.54
C ARG A 136 6.76 -7.87 -0.76
N LEU A 137 7.69 -8.82 -0.70
CA LEU A 137 7.38 -10.23 -0.82
C LEU A 137 6.58 -10.75 0.37
N ALA A 138 6.90 -10.31 1.58
CA ALA A 138 6.12 -10.66 2.77
C ALA A 138 4.69 -10.09 2.73
N GLU A 139 4.52 -8.84 2.27
CA GLU A 139 3.22 -8.23 2.03
C GLU A 139 2.40 -8.99 0.97
N ALA A 140 3.02 -9.37 -0.14
CA ALA A 140 2.36 -10.17 -1.18
C ALA A 140 1.97 -11.57 -0.67
N ARG A 141 2.80 -12.20 0.15
CA ARG A 141 2.49 -13.49 0.77
C ARG A 141 1.34 -13.39 1.76
N LEU A 142 1.26 -12.30 2.53
CA LEU A 142 0.10 -12.04 3.37
C LEU A 142 -1.18 -11.90 2.53
N LEU A 143 -1.12 -11.17 1.41
CA LEU A 143 -2.25 -11.04 0.49
C LEU A 143 -2.64 -12.38 -0.14
N ALA A 144 -1.67 -13.22 -0.50
CA ALA A 144 -1.91 -14.57 -1.02
C ALA A 144 -2.61 -15.45 0.02
N GLN A 145 -2.11 -15.48 1.27
CA GLN A 145 -2.73 -16.20 2.38
C GLN A 145 -4.15 -15.72 2.68
N ALA A 146 -4.42 -14.42 2.48
CA ALA A 146 -5.74 -13.83 2.63
C ALA A 146 -6.65 -14.02 1.39
N GLY A 147 -6.18 -14.65 0.31
CA GLY A 147 -6.93 -14.82 -0.94
C GLY A 147 -7.18 -13.53 -1.72
N LYS A 148 -6.37 -12.50 -1.47
CA LYS A 148 -6.51 -11.12 -2.01
C LYS A 148 -5.44 -10.72 -3.00
N LEU A 149 -4.48 -11.60 -3.27
CA LEU A 149 -3.48 -11.34 -4.30
C LEU A 149 -4.18 -11.39 -5.67
N THR A 150 -4.55 -10.23 -6.19
CA THR A 150 -5.08 -10.11 -7.55
C THR A 150 -3.92 -10.17 -8.54
N GLU A 151 -4.18 -10.58 -9.79
CA GLU A 151 -3.17 -10.62 -10.85
C GLU A 151 -2.48 -9.26 -11.04
N GLU A 152 -3.23 -8.15 -10.93
CA GLU A 152 -2.68 -6.80 -11.03
C GLU A 152 -1.70 -6.50 -9.88
N VAL A 153 -2.06 -6.85 -8.65
CA VAL A 153 -1.19 -6.64 -7.49
C VAL A 153 0.02 -7.57 -7.54
N GLU A 154 -0.15 -8.80 -7.99
CA GLU A 154 0.95 -9.75 -8.19
C GLU A 154 1.95 -9.21 -9.22
N GLN A 155 1.45 -8.69 -10.35
CA GLN A 155 2.27 -8.10 -11.40
C GLN A 155 3.02 -6.86 -10.91
N ASP A 156 2.36 -5.98 -10.16
CA ASP A 156 2.98 -4.79 -9.57
C ASP A 156 4.13 -5.15 -8.60
N VAL A 157 3.92 -6.18 -7.76
CA VAL A 157 4.96 -6.66 -6.85
C VAL A 157 6.09 -7.31 -7.65
N ALA A 158 5.79 -8.11 -8.67
CA ALA A 158 6.79 -8.72 -9.54
C ALA A 158 7.66 -7.67 -10.28
N GLU A 159 7.04 -6.60 -10.77
CA GLU A 159 7.74 -5.47 -11.38
C GLU A 159 8.62 -4.73 -10.35
N ALA A 160 8.10 -4.50 -9.15
CA ALA A 160 8.86 -3.89 -8.07
C ALA A 160 10.10 -4.74 -7.70
N VAL A 161 9.93 -6.06 -7.54
CA VAL A 161 11.02 -7.01 -7.27
C VAL A 161 12.11 -6.91 -8.33
N LYS A 162 11.71 -6.92 -9.61
CA LYS A 162 12.64 -6.77 -10.73
C LYS A 162 13.39 -5.43 -10.65
N LYS A 163 12.67 -4.33 -10.47
CA LYS A 163 13.24 -2.98 -10.39
C LYS A 163 14.24 -2.84 -9.24
N HIS A 164 13.90 -3.34 -8.05
CA HIS A 164 14.77 -3.27 -6.88
C HIS A 164 15.99 -4.18 -7.02
N SER A 165 15.82 -5.38 -7.59
CA SER A 165 16.94 -6.27 -7.92
C SER A 165 17.89 -5.65 -8.95
N ASP A 166 17.37 -5.08 -10.04
CA ASP A 166 18.17 -4.43 -11.08
C ASP A 166 18.92 -3.20 -10.52
N SER A 167 18.26 -2.38 -9.70
CA SER A 167 18.85 -1.23 -9.00
C SER A 167 19.99 -1.63 -8.07
N ALA A 168 19.78 -2.70 -7.28
CA ALA A 168 20.79 -3.26 -6.40
C ALA A 168 22.00 -3.78 -7.20
N GLN A 169 21.76 -4.55 -8.27
CA GLN A 169 22.82 -5.05 -9.16
C GLN A 169 23.62 -3.92 -9.81
N GLN A 170 22.96 -2.86 -10.31
CA GLN A 170 23.65 -1.69 -10.86
C GLN A 170 24.53 -0.99 -9.82
N THR A 171 24.03 -0.86 -8.59
CA THR A 171 24.80 -0.27 -7.49
C THR A 171 26.01 -1.13 -7.12
N ILE A 172 25.85 -2.46 -7.11
CA ILE A 172 26.95 -3.42 -6.91
C ILE A 172 27.99 -3.31 -8.03
N LEU A 173 27.56 -3.21 -9.29
CA LEU A 173 28.47 -3.04 -10.43
C LEU A 173 29.26 -1.73 -10.34
N ALA A 174 28.63 -0.64 -9.89
CA ALA A 174 29.30 0.62 -9.64
C ALA A 174 30.30 0.50 -8.47
N LEU A 175 29.94 -0.21 -7.40
CA LEU A 175 30.79 -0.52 -6.26
C LEU A 175 32.04 -1.31 -6.66
N LYS A 176 31.93 -2.29 -7.58
CA LYS A 176 33.08 -3.08 -8.06
C LYS A 176 34.22 -2.21 -8.63
N ALA A 177 33.90 -1.00 -9.12
CA ALA A 177 34.91 -0.07 -9.63
C ALA A 177 35.66 0.71 -8.53
N THR A 178 35.09 0.82 -7.32
CA THR A 178 35.63 1.63 -6.23
C THR A 178 36.11 0.82 -5.04
N ASP A 179 35.37 -0.23 -4.67
CA ASP A 179 35.66 -1.12 -3.54
C ASP A 179 35.17 -2.53 -3.89
N THR A 180 36.11 -3.40 -4.27
CA THR A 180 35.79 -4.78 -4.69
C THR A 180 35.34 -5.65 -3.52
N GLU A 181 35.81 -5.38 -2.29
CA GLU A 181 35.45 -6.15 -1.10
C GLU A 181 34.04 -5.76 -0.63
N GLU A 182 33.72 -4.47 -0.60
CA GLU A 182 32.37 -3.98 -0.27
C GLU A 182 31.33 -4.41 -1.31
N ALA A 183 31.70 -4.42 -2.60
CA ALA A 183 30.84 -4.95 -3.66
C ALA A 183 30.52 -6.44 -3.48
N ALA A 184 31.53 -7.23 -3.08
CA ALA A 184 31.38 -8.66 -2.84
C ALA A 184 30.47 -8.95 -1.64
N LEU A 185 30.55 -8.14 -0.58
CA LEU A 185 29.66 -8.24 0.58
C LEU A 185 28.21 -7.87 0.21
N ALA A 186 28.02 -6.80 -0.56
CA ALA A 186 26.71 -6.38 -1.05
C ALA A 186 26.06 -7.48 -1.91
N GLU A 187 26.87 -8.12 -2.75
CA GLU A 187 26.48 -9.23 -3.61
C GLU A 187 26.10 -10.49 -2.82
N ILE A 188 26.92 -10.91 -1.85
CA ILE A 188 26.58 -12.03 -0.95
C ILE A 188 25.26 -11.74 -0.22
N SER A 189 25.11 -10.53 0.33
CA SER A 189 23.89 -10.16 1.04
C SER A 189 22.66 -10.22 0.13
N LEU A 190 22.75 -9.68 -1.09
CA LEU A 190 21.65 -9.72 -2.05
C LEU A 190 21.30 -11.16 -2.46
N VAL A 191 22.31 -12.00 -2.74
CA VAL A 191 22.11 -13.41 -3.08
C VAL A 191 21.45 -14.16 -1.93
N SER A 192 21.92 -14.01 -0.69
CA SER A 192 21.33 -14.66 0.49
C SER A 192 19.87 -14.24 0.72
N VAL A 193 19.53 -12.97 0.47
CA VAL A 193 18.14 -12.49 0.54
C VAL A 193 17.28 -13.17 -0.52
N LEU A 194 17.72 -13.15 -1.78
CA LEU A 194 16.96 -13.74 -2.89
C LEU A 194 16.84 -15.27 -2.78
N GLU A 195 17.88 -15.93 -2.29
CA GLU A 195 17.89 -17.38 -1.99
C GLU A 195 16.84 -17.71 -0.92
N ALA A 196 16.85 -16.98 0.20
CA ALA A 196 15.88 -17.17 1.27
C ALA A 196 14.43 -17.00 0.80
N GLN A 197 14.19 -16.07 -0.13
CA GLN A 197 12.87 -15.85 -0.73
C GLN A 197 12.49 -16.95 -1.72
N ASN A 198 13.41 -17.35 -2.60
CA ASN A 198 13.21 -18.42 -3.58
C ASN A 198 12.85 -19.76 -2.91
N ASP A 199 13.57 -20.13 -1.85
CA ASP A 199 13.28 -21.34 -1.08
C ASP A 199 11.88 -21.33 -0.46
N LEU A 200 11.43 -20.16 0.01
CA LEU A 200 10.13 -20.00 0.61
C LEU A 200 8.98 -20.23 -0.39
N PHE A 201 9.12 -19.70 -1.62
CA PHE A 201 8.14 -19.94 -2.68
C PHE A 201 8.15 -21.39 -3.16
N ASN A 202 9.31 -22.05 -3.21
CA ASN A 202 9.38 -23.48 -3.56
C ASN A 202 8.65 -24.37 -2.55
N ILE A 203 8.79 -24.10 -1.24
CA ILE A 203 8.08 -24.82 -0.19
C ILE A 203 6.55 -24.64 -0.31
N GLN A 204 6.08 -23.44 -0.65
CA GLN A 204 4.65 -23.20 -0.86
C GLN A 204 4.08 -24.02 -2.02
N ASN A 205 4.81 -24.11 -3.14
CA ASN A 205 4.39 -24.88 -4.31
C ASN A 205 4.36 -26.40 -4.05
N GLU A 206 5.27 -26.92 -3.21
CA GLU A 206 5.26 -28.33 -2.80
C GLU A 206 4.05 -28.68 -1.93
N THR A 207 3.56 -27.73 -1.14
CA THR A 207 2.43 -27.94 -0.20
C THR A 207 1.07 -27.96 -0.90
N GLU A 208 0.92 -27.28 -2.04
CA GLU A 208 -0.28 -27.33 -2.88
C GLU A 208 -0.38 -28.60 -3.75
N THR A 209 0.67 -29.43 -3.77
CA THR A 209 0.68 -30.71 -4.48
C THR A 209 0.17 -31.84 -3.57
N SER A 210 -1.07 -31.73 -3.07
CA SER A 210 -1.74 -32.82 -2.36
C SER A 210 -3.08 -33.19 -3.01
N VAL A 211 -3.00 -34.26 -3.81
CA VAL A 211 -4.03 -35.29 -4.08
C VAL A 211 -5.39 -34.82 -4.62
N ASP A 212 -5.53 -34.86 -5.95
CA ASP A 212 -6.77 -35.35 -6.56
C ASP A 212 -6.49 -36.71 -7.22
N ASP A 213 -7.30 -37.71 -6.89
CA ASP A 213 -7.23 -39.12 -7.32
C ASP A 213 -7.82 -39.31 -8.73
N SER A 214 -7.52 -38.38 -9.63
CA SER A 214 -7.94 -38.43 -11.02
C SER A 214 -6.69 -38.39 -11.90
N GLY A 215 -6.21 -39.60 -12.25
CA GLY A 215 -4.97 -39.85 -12.99
C GLY A 215 -4.92 -39.32 -14.42
N GLU A 216 -4.98 -38.01 -14.60
CA GLU A 216 -4.51 -37.27 -15.77
C GLU A 216 -3.64 -36.10 -15.28
N GLY A 217 -2.37 -36.40 -15.03
CA GLY A 217 -1.38 -35.42 -14.59
C GLY A 217 -1.07 -34.38 -15.67
N MET A 218 -1.85 -33.30 -15.70
CA MET A 218 -1.28 -32.00 -16.04
C MET A 218 -0.53 -31.50 -14.80
N VAL A 219 0.80 -31.59 -14.83
CA VAL A 219 1.65 -30.76 -13.96
C VAL A 219 1.33 -29.32 -14.32
N LYS A 220 0.39 -28.71 -13.60
CA LYS A 220 0.22 -27.26 -13.62
C LYS A 220 1.39 -26.72 -12.83
N GLU A 221 2.47 -26.44 -13.54
CA GLU A 221 3.56 -25.60 -13.07
C GLU A 221 2.97 -24.18 -12.90
N ASN A 222 2.20 -23.98 -11.82
CA ASN A 222 1.71 -22.66 -11.42
C ASN A 222 2.88 -21.89 -10.78
N ASN A 223 3.93 -21.65 -11.56
CA ASN A 223 4.97 -20.69 -11.19
C ASN A 223 4.33 -19.31 -11.38
N GLY A 224 3.61 -18.80 -10.37
CA GLY A 224 3.06 -17.44 -10.36
C GLY A 224 4.09 -16.43 -10.85
N THR A 225 3.62 -15.36 -11.50
CA THR A 225 4.49 -14.34 -12.11
C THR A 225 5.51 -13.78 -11.11
N LEU A 226 5.11 -13.70 -9.83
CA LEU A 226 5.96 -13.29 -8.73
C LEU A 226 7.08 -14.28 -8.41
N ALA A 227 6.78 -15.58 -8.32
CA ALA A 227 7.77 -16.62 -8.04
C ALA A 227 8.82 -16.69 -9.16
N MET A 228 8.39 -16.54 -10.41
CA MET A 228 9.29 -16.45 -11.56
C MET A 228 10.18 -15.20 -11.52
N ALA A 229 9.64 -14.04 -11.11
CA ALA A 229 10.41 -12.81 -10.98
C ALA A 229 11.52 -12.93 -9.92
N VAL A 230 11.21 -13.51 -8.75
CA VAL A 230 12.19 -13.76 -7.68
C VAL A 230 13.26 -14.74 -8.14
N ARG A 231 12.86 -15.86 -8.78
CA ARG A 231 13.81 -16.84 -9.32
C ARG A 231 14.73 -16.22 -10.38
N THR A 232 14.19 -15.38 -11.25
CA THR A 232 14.97 -14.68 -12.28
C THR A 232 15.98 -13.72 -11.66
N ALA A 233 15.55 -12.94 -10.65
CA ALA A 233 16.42 -12.06 -9.89
C ALA A 233 17.54 -12.83 -9.17
N PHE A 234 17.20 -13.96 -8.54
CA PHE A 234 18.17 -14.84 -7.87
C PHE A 234 19.23 -15.37 -8.85
N VAL A 235 18.81 -15.97 -9.96
CA VAL A 235 19.74 -16.49 -10.98
C VAL A 235 20.61 -15.37 -11.56
N ALA A 236 20.04 -14.17 -11.77
CA ALA A 236 20.81 -13.02 -12.23
C ALA A 236 21.87 -12.61 -11.20
N ALA A 237 21.53 -12.52 -9.91
CA ALA A 237 22.46 -12.16 -8.85
C ALA A 237 23.56 -13.23 -8.63
N GLU A 238 23.19 -14.51 -8.66
CA GLU A 238 24.12 -15.64 -8.47
C GLU A 238 25.19 -15.69 -9.58
N ASN A 239 24.83 -15.37 -10.83
CA ASN A 239 25.78 -15.37 -11.93
C ASN A 239 26.85 -14.28 -11.82
N VAL A 240 26.59 -13.19 -11.10
CA VAL A 240 27.55 -12.09 -10.89
C VAL A 240 28.53 -12.43 -9.75
N HIS A 241 28.12 -13.32 -8.82
CA HIS A 241 28.82 -13.67 -7.58
C HIS A 241 30.08 -14.54 -7.71
N LYS A 242 30.29 -15.20 -8.85
CA LYS A 242 31.25 -16.33 -8.94
C LYS A 242 32.72 -16.00 -8.69
N ASP A 243 33.15 -14.72 -8.71
CA ASP A 243 34.58 -14.37 -8.73
C ASP A 243 35.03 -13.30 -7.72
N THR A 244 34.21 -12.90 -6.74
CA THR A 244 34.57 -11.76 -5.87
C THR A 244 35.16 -12.21 -4.51
N PRO A 245 36.43 -11.89 -4.19
CA PRO A 245 37.07 -12.34 -2.95
C PRO A 245 36.52 -11.58 -1.73
N VAL A 246 36.02 -12.32 -0.74
CA VAL A 246 35.56 -11.79 0.55
C VAL A 246 36.39 -12.39 1.67
N THR A 247 36.80 -11.55 2.63
CA THR A 247 37.48 -12.02 3.83
C THR A 247 36.48 -12.58 4.85
N PRO A 248 36.80 -13.69 5.55
CA PRO A 248 35.92 -14.22 6.60
C PRO A 248 35.53 -13.17 7.65
N ALA A 249 36.47 -12.29 8.03
CA ALA A 249 36.25 -11.24 9.01
C ALA A 249 35.09 -10.30 8.67
N ARG A 250 34.95 -9.90 7.40
CA ARG A 250 33.84 -9.05 6.97
C ARG A 250 32.51 -9.78 7.02
N LEU A 251 32.50 -11.04 6.61
CA LEU A 251 31.27 -11.83 6.60
C LEU A 251 30.79 -12.14 8.03
N PHE A 252 31.70 -12.37 8.98
CA PHE A 252 31.37 -12.40 10.40
C PHE A 252 30.68 -11.12 10.87
N ALA A 253 31.21 -9.95 10.53
CA ALA A 253 30.62 -8.67 10.95
C ALA A 253 29.21 -8.46 10.37
N VAL A 254 28.97 -8.89 9.13
CA VAL A 254 27.63 -8.85 8.53
C VAL A 254 26.69 -9.79 9.26
N ILE A 255 27.10 -11.03 9.54
CA ILE A 255 26.27 -12.00 10.26
C ILE A 255 25.97 -11.52 11.69
N GLU A 256 26.94 -10.94 12.38
CA GLU A 256 26.72 -10.35 13.72
C GLU A 256 25.66 -9.26 13.68
N LYS A 257 25.72 -8.36 12.68
CA LYS A 257 24.71 -7.33 12.48
C LYS A 257 23.32 -7.93 12.22
N GLU A 258 23.23 -8.90 11.32
CA GLU A 258 21.95 -9.53 10.95
C GLU A 258 21.35 -10.38 12.07
N THR A 259 22.19 -11.07 12.83
CA THR A 259 21.74 -11.84 14.01
C THR A 259 21.29 -10.92 15.13
N THR A 260 21.97 -9.78 15.34
CA THR A 260 21.50 -8.73 16.26
C THR A 260 20.14 -8.20 15.84
N TYR A 261 19.98 -7.87 14.55
CA TYR A 261 18.69 -7.43 14.01
C TYR A 261 17.60 -8.49 14.18
N ALA A 262 17.92 -9.77 13.95
CA ALA A 262 16.99 -10.88 14.16
C ALA A 262 16.53 -10.98 15.63
N GLU A 263 17.44 -10.78 16.60
CA GLU A 263 17.10 -10.77 18.03
C GLU A 263 16.23 -9.55 18.42
N GLU A 264 16.53 -8.37 17.88
CA GLU A 264 15.73 -7.16 18.08
C GLU A 264 14.31 -7.32 17.50
N LEU A 265 14.20 -7.88 16.30
CA LEU A 265 12.92 -8.17 15.67
C LEU A 265 12.15 -9.21 16.50
N PHE A 266 12.81 -10.26 16.97
CA PHE A 266 12.16 -11.24 17.85
C PHE A 266 11.63 -10.58 19.13
N ALA A 267 12.41 -9.70 19.77
CA ALA A 267 12.00 -8.98 20.95
C ALA A 267 10.75 -8.12 20.68
N SER A 268 10.68 -7.47 19.51
CA SER A 268 9.55 -6.61 19.14
C SER A 268 8.24 -7.41 18.93
N ILE A 269 8.31 -8.59 18.30
CA ILE A 269 7.14 -9.43 18.00
C ILE A 269 6.78 -10.42 19.11
N SER A 270 7.65 -10.59 20.11
CA SER A 270 7.55 -11.64 21.14
C SER A 270 6.23 -11.68 21.91
N LYS A 271 5.53 -10.54 22.04
CA LYS A 271 4.24 -10.48 22.75
C LYS A 271 3.10 -11.12 21.97
N ASP A 272 3.15 -11.01 20.65
CA ASP A 272 2.06 -11.39 19.74
C ASP A 272 2.39 -12.67 18.95
N THR A 273 3.43 -13.39 19.38
CA THR A 273 3.90 -14.65 18.77
C THR A 273 3.44 -15.86 19.59
N SER A 274 2.97 -16.91 18.92
CA SER A 274 2.53 -18.16 19.57
C SER A 274 3.70 -18.91 20.24
N ALA A 275 3.39 -19.85 21.14
CA ALA A 275 4.41 -20.65 21.82
C ALA A 275 5.22 -21.54 20.86
N GLU A 276 4.56 -22.09 19.83
CA GLU A 276 5.20 -22.93 18.81
C GLU A 276 6.14 -22.12 17.90
N GLU A 277 5.71 -20.93 17.48
CA GLU A 277 6.54 -20.02 16.69
C GLU A 277 7.78 -19.57 17.48
N LYS A 278 7.64 -19.25 18.77
CA LYS A 278 8.78 -18.94 19.65
C LYS A 278 9.79 -20.08 19.71
N GLN A 279 9.32 -21.30 19.95
CA GLN A 279 10.20 -22.47 20.00
C GLN A 279 10.91 -22.70 18.66
N ASN A 280 10.24 -22.46 17.54
CA ASN A 280 10.85 -22.57 16.21
C ASN A 280 11.94 -21.51 16.01
N ILE A 281 11.67 -20.25 16.39
CA ILE A 281 12.64 -19.14 16.33
C ILE A 281 13.87 -19.46 17.17
N ASP A 282 13.69 -19.85 18.44
CA ASP A 282 14.80 -20.19 19.34
C ASP A 282 15.66 -21.31 18.78
N ARG A 283 15.05 -22.39 18.28
CA ARG A 283 15.77 -23.51 17.66
C ARG A 283 16.60 -23.05 16.46
N ARG A 284 16.06 -22.17 15.62
CA ARG A 284 16.76 -21.66 14.42
C ARG A 284 17.89 -20.70 14.80
N LEU A 285 17.70 -19.84 15.80
CA LEU A 285 18.76 -18.99 16.34
C LEU A 285 19.92 -19.82 16.89
N ASP A 286 19.63 -20.87 17.65
CA ASP A 286 20.67 -21.75 18.18
C ASP A 286 21.41 -22.50 17.07
N ASP A 287 20.72 -22.92 16.01
CA ASP A 287 21.35 -23.53 14.85
C ASP A 287 22.30 -22.57 14.12
N ILE A 288 21.87 -21.33 13.90
CA ILE A 288 22.70 -20.27 13.32
C ILE A 288 23.94 -20.01 14.21
N ARG A 289 23.76 -19.85 15.52
CA ARG A 289 24.87 -19.64 16.47
C ARG A 289 25.89 -20.76 16.40
N ARG A 290 25.45 -22.03 16.37
CA ARG A 290 26.36 -23.18 16.24
C ARG A 290 27.19 -23.12 14.96
N LYS A 291 26.59 -22.78 13.81
CA LYS A 291 27.32 -22.65 12.54
C LYS A 291 28.36 -21.53 12.59
N VAL A 292 28.01 -20.39 13.19
CA VAL A 292 28.92 -19.26 13.36
C VAL A 292 30.07 -19.62 14.30
N GLU A 293 29.80 -20.30 15.42
CA GLU A 293 30.82 -20.78 16.35
C GLU A 293 31.76 -21.80 15.70
N GLU A 294 31.24 -22.70 14.87
CA GLU A 294 32.04 -23.66 14.10
C GLU A 294 32.98 -22.95 13.11
N ALA A 295 32.45 -22.01 12.33
CA ALA A 295 33.25 -21.18 11.44
C ALA A 295 34.32 -20.38 12.21
N GLN A 296 34.00 -19.86 13.40
CA GLN A 296 34.94 -19.13 14.25
C GLN A 296 36.07 -20.03 14.76
N LYS A 297 35.76 -21.26 15.19
CA LYS A 297 36.76 -22.26 15.60
C LYS A 297 37.70 -22.61 14.45
N LEU A 298 37.16 -22.82 13.25
CA LEU A 298 37.96 -23.06 12.05
C LEU A 298 38.84 -21.85 11.71
N ASN A 299 38.31 -20.63 11.83
CA ASN A 299 39.07 -19.40 11.57
C ASN A 299 40.21 -19.19 12.58
N ILE A 300 40.01 -19.52 13.86
CA ILE A 300 41.07 -19.52 14.88
C ILE A 300 42.14 -20.56 14.54
N SER A 301 41.73 -21.79 14.23
CA SER A 301 42.66 -22.85 13.80
C SER A 301 43.45 -22.46 12.55
N LEU A 302 42.81 -21.78 11.59
CA LEU A 302 43.45 -21.32 10.36
C LEU A 302 44.50 -20.23 10.64
N ALA A 303 44.23 -19.33 11.59
CA ALA A 303 45.17 -18.29 12.02
C ALA A 303 46.41 -18.89 12.73
N GLU A 304 46.23 -20.02 13.42
CA GLU A 304 47.34 -20.78 14.04
C GLU A 304 48.18 -21.56 13.01
N MET A 305 47.64 -21.83 11.81
CA MET A 305 48.30 -22.54 10.70
C MET A 305 49.12 -21.64 9.75
N SER A 306 49.40 -20.39 10.13
CA SER A 306 49.99 -19.36 9.27
C SER A 306 51.15 -19.88 8.38
N PRO A 307 51.16 -19.59 7.06
CA PRO A 307 52.25 -20.02 6.20
C PRO A 307 53.54 -19.30 6.60
N GLU A 308 54.60 -20.08 6.85
CA GLU A 308 55.97 -19.55 6.92
C GLU A 308 56.34 -19.10 5.49
N ILE A 309 56.13 -17.82 5.17
CA ILE A 309 56.56 -17.28 3.88
C ILE A 309 58.09 -17.22 3.90
N SER A 310 58.75 -18.28 3.45
CA SER A 310 60.18 -18.25 3.14
C SER A 310 60.38 -17.42 1.87
N VAL A 311 60.56 -16.10 2.04
CA VAL A 311 61.04 -15.25 0.95
C VAL A 311 62.48 -15.65 0.65
N ILE A 312 62.69 -16.51 -0.34
CA ILE A 312 64.01 -16.71 -0.93
C ILE A 312 64.31 -15.45 -1.75
N ASN A 313 64.97 -14.48 -1.12
CA ASN A 313 65.64 -13.39 -1.82
C ASN A 313 66.92 -13.96 -2.46
N GLU A 314 66.83 -14.43 -3.71
CA GLU A 314 68.02 -14.53 -4.55
C GLU A 314 68.28 -13.18 -5.20
N ALA A 315 69.12 -12.41 -4.53
CA ALA A 315 69.89 -11.37 -5.19
C ALA A 315 70.91 -12.03 -6.14
N SER A 316 70.84 -11.70 -7.42
CA SER A 316 72.03 -11.65 -8.28
C SER A 316 71.87 -10.56 -9.34
N THR A 317 72.64 -9.50 -9.13
CA THR A 317 73.11 -8.54 -10.13
C THR A 317 73.83 -9.22 -11.28
N SER A 318 73.55 -8.84 -12.53
CA SER A 318 74.54 -8.39 -13.53
C SER A 318 73.90 -8.19 -14.91
N ASP A 319 73.99 -6.95 -15.38
CA ASP A 319 74.28 -6.51 -16.76
C ASP A 319 73.87 -7.36 -17.97
N GLY A 320 73.19 -6.69 -18.91
CA GLY A 320 73.51 -6.80 -20.33
C GLY A 320 72.65 -7.72 -21.18
N ASP A 321 71.96 -7.05 -22.11
CA ASP A 321 71.70 -7.46 -23.49
C ASP A 321 70.31 -8.03 -23.88
N LEU A 322 69.81 -7.46 -24.96
CA LEU A 322 68.53 -7.72 -25.61
C LEU A 322 68.62 -8.98 -26.47
N VAL A 323 67.90 -10.05 -26.14
CA VAL A 323 67.44 -11.03 -27.15
C VAL A 323 66.09 -11.61 -26.75
N SER A 324 65.14 -11.48 -27.66
CA SER A 324 63.84 -12.14 -27.68
C SER A 324 63.99 -13.66 -27.72
N GLN A 325 63.35 -14.38 -26.81
CA GLN A 325 62.96 -15.76 -27.07
C GLN A 325 61.74 -16.14 -26.23
N ASP A 326 60.66 -16.50 -26.93
CA ASP A 326 59.58 -17.33 -26.43
C ASP A 326 60.17 -18.52 -25.67
N ASN A 327 59.81 -18.66 -24.40
CA ASN A 327 59.79 -19.93 -23.71
C ASN A 327 58.68 -19.86 -22.66
N ASP A 328 57.65 -20.67 -22.88
CA ASP A 328 56.68 -21.09 -21.89
C ASP A 328 57.42 -21.59 -20.65
N ILE A 329 57.44 -20.78 -19.59
CA ILE A 329 57.75 -21.25 -18.25
C ILE A 329 56.39 -21.57 -17.63
N GLU A 330 55.93 -22.81 -17.82
CA GLU A 330 55.05 -23.44 -16.84
C GLU A 330 55.83 -23.46 -15.52
N THR A 331 55.62 -22.43 -14.71
CA THR A 331 56.00 -22.46 -13.30
C THR A 331 55.05 -23.45 -12.64
N GLU A 332 55.43 -24.73 -12.64
CA GLU A 332 54.84 -25.72 -11.77
C GLU A 332 55.15 -25.27 -10.33
N VAL A 333 54.24 -24.48 -9.75
CA VAL A 333 54.27 -24.15 -8.33
C VAL A 333 54.01 -25.47 -7.62
N GLU A 334 55.06 -26.06 -7.08
CA GLU A 334 54.94 -27.21 -6.17
C GLU A 334 54.14 -26.73 -4.96
N VAL A 335 52.83 -26.98 -4.98
CA VAL A 335 51.90 -26.61 -3.90
C VAL A 335 52.26 -27.46 -2.69
N GLY A 336 53.02 -26.87 -1.76
CA GLY A 336 53.23 -27.47 -0.45
C GLY A 336 51.89 -27.86 0.18
N SER A 337 51.83 -29.06 0.77
CA SER A 337 50.64 -29.65 1.40
C SER A 337 49.88 -28.70 2.33
N ASP A 338 50.58 -27.76 2.98
CA ASP A 338 50.02 -26.78 3.91
C ASP A 338 49.23 -25.65 3.21
N ASN A 339 49.62 -25.23 2.00
CA ASN A 339 48.88 -24.20 1.24
C ASN A 339 47.54 -24.74 0.72
N GLY A 340 47.49 -26.02 0.32
CA GLY A 340 46.25 -26.68 -0.10
C GLY A 340 45.25 -26.84 1.04
N LEU A 341 45.73 -27.16 2.24
CA LEU A 341 44.90 -27.27 3.44
C LEU A 341 44.36 -25.90 3.88
N TYR A 342 45.20 -24.86 3.88
CA TYR A 342 44.80 -23.48 4.19
C TYR A 342 43.67 -22.98 3.28
N LEU A 343 43.80 -23.16 1.95
CA LEU A 343 42.78 -22.75 0.99
C LEU A 343 41.46 -23.50 1.20
N LYS A 344 41.52 -24.81 1.46
CA LYS A 344 40.33 -25.63 1.73
C LYS A 344 39.61 -25.20 3.00
N THR A 345 40.34 -24.98 4.10
CA THR A 345 39.76 -24.52 5.37
C THR A 345 39.17 -23.12 5.23
N ASN A 346 39.81 -22.21 4.48
CA ASN A 346 39.24 -20.89 4.19
C ASN A 346 37.92 -20.99 3.38
N GLN A 347 37.87 -21.87 2.38
CA GLN A 347 36.63 -22.12 1.63
C GLN A 347 35.52 -22.71 2.51
N GLU A 348 35.86 -23.59 3.44
CA GLU A 348 34.92 -24.18 4.41
C GLU A 348 34.37 -23.14 5.41
N ILE A 349 35.22 -22.22 5.88
CA ILE A 349 34.76 -21.09 6.70
C ILE A 349 33.77 -20.23 5.91
N LEU A 350 34.12 -19.85 4.67
CA LEU A 350 33.26 -19.01 3.84
C LEU A 350 31.93 -19.70 3.51
N SER A 351 31.91 -21.02 3.29
CA SER A 351 30.67 -21.75 3.03
C SER A 351 29.78 -21.80 4.26
N LEU A 352 30.31 -22.09 5.45
CA LEU A 352 29.56 -22.09 6.70
C LEU A 352 28.95 -20.72 7.00
N LEU A 353 29.72 -19.65 6.79
CA LEU A 353 29.23 -18.29 7.01
C LEU A 353 28.14 -17.89 6.02
N ARG A 354 28.25 -18.27 4.74
CA ARG A 354 27.18 -18.03 3.76
C ARG A 354 25.90 -18.77 4.14
N ILE A 355 26.00 -20.04 4.57
CA ILE A 355 24.85 -20.81 5.05
C ILE A 355 24.23 -20.12 6.27
N ALA A 356 25.03 -19.70 7.25
CA ALA A 356 24.55 -19.01 8.44
C ALA A 356 23.84 -17.69 8.08
N LEU A 357 24.36 -16.92 7.13
CA LEU A 357 23.73 -15.70 6.64
C LEU A 357 22.39 -15.99 5.96
N THR A 358 22.33 -16.97 5.05
CA THR A 358 21.08 -17.37 4.39
C THR A 358 20.05 -17.86 5.42
N ASP A 359 20.45 -18.66 6.41
CA ASP A 359 19.56 -19.12 7.49
C ASP A 359 19.05 -17.96 8.35
N THR A 360 19.91 -16.97 8.62
CA THR A 360 19.53 -15.73 9.32
C THR A 360 18.50 -14.95 8.52
N ARG A 361 18.70 -14.79 7.20
CA ARG A 361 17.72 -14.15 6.30
C ARG A 361 16.39 -14.90 6.28
N LYS A 362 16.43 -16.23 6.19
CA LYS A 362 15.21 -17.07 6.28
C LYS A 362 14.50 -16.87 7.62
N LEU A 363 15.22 -16.65 8.72
CA LEU A 363 14.63 -16.43 10.03
C LEU A 363 14.01 -15.04 10.12
N ILE A 364 14.72 -14.02 9.66
CA ILE A 364 14.21 -12.64 9.54
C ILE A 364 12.92 -12.65 8.72
N ASN A 365 12.89 -13.29 7.56
CA ASN A 365 11.69 -13.37 6.72
C ASN A 365 10.50 -14.01 7.47
N PHE A 366 10.74 -15.11 8.18
CA PHE A 366 9.71 -15.75 9.00
C PHE A 366 9.17 -14.82 10.09
N MET A 367 10.04 -14.06 10.76
CA MET A 367 9.63 -13.11 11.80
C MET A 367 8.95 -11.88 11.22
N THR A 368 9.39 -11.40 10.06
CA THR A 368 8.77 -10.32 9.30
C THR A 368 7.36 -10.70 8.86
N ASP A 369 7.11 -11.97 8.49
CA ASP A 369 5.76 -12.44 8.20
C ASP A 369 4.84 -12.39 9.41
N ILE A 370 5.37 -12.78 10.58
CA ILE A 370 4.64 -12.68 11.85
C ILE A 370 4.36 -11.21 12.17
N GLU A 371 5.36 -10.33 12.04
CA GLU A 371 5.22 -8.89 12.25
C GLU A 371 4.13 -8.30 11.36
N ILE A 372 4.20 -8.59 10.06
CA ILE A 372 3.23 -8.15 9.05
C ILE A 372 1.85 -8.68 9.43
N ARG A 373 1.68 -9.99 9.57
CA ARG A 373 0.40 -10.63 9.95
C ARG A 373 -0.18 -10.03 11.24
N ASN A 374 0.64 -9.71 12.24
CA ASN A 374 0.16 -9.13 13.50
C ASN A 374 -0.16 -7.64 13.36
N SER A 375 0.49 -6.94 12.43
CA SER A 375 0.24 -5.53 12.15
C SER A 375 -1.06 -5.27 11.37
N PHE A 376 -1.56 -6.29 10.67
CA PHE A 376 -2.80 -6.29 9.87
C PHE A 376 -3.84 -7.25 10.48
N SER A 377 -4.90 -6.74 11.10
CA SER A 377 -5.98 -7.64 11.57
C SER A 377 -6.70 -8.27 10.37
N VAL A 378 -6.99 -9.57 10.41
CA VAL A 378 -7.77 -10.26 9.35
C VAL A 378 -9.13 -9.57 9.11
N ASP A 379 -9.66 -8.90 10.13
CA ASP A 379 -10.87 -8.07 10.07
C ASP A 379 -10.68 -6.72 9.33
N GLU A 380 -9.49 -6.12 9.32
CA GLU A 380 -9.12 -5.00 8.42
C GLU A 380 -8.84 -5.48 7.00
N LEU A 381 -8.52 -6.77 6.84
CA LEU A 381 -8.42 -7.45 5.56
C LEU A 381 -9.79 -7.97 5.09
N VAL A 382 -10.90 -7.32 5.44
CA VAL A 382 -12.20 -7.57 4.80
C VAL A 382 -12.50 -6.45 3.82
N PRO A 383 -12.46 -6.68 2.49
CA PRO A 383 -13.33 -5.92 1.62
C PRO A 383 -14.73 -6.37 2.00
N ILE A 384 -15.65 -5.43 2.25
CA ILE A 384 -17.08 -5.76 2.35
C ILE A 384 -17.58 -6.11 0.92
N THR A 385 -16.96 -7.06 0.24
CA THR A 385 -17.59 -7.76 -0.87
C THR A 385 -18.54 -8.72 -0.19
N LEU A 386 -19.80 -8.27 -0.07
CA LEU A 386 -20.90 -9.10 0.37
C LEU A 386 -20.79 -10.46 -0.34
N THR A 387 -20.86 -11.53 0.44
CA THR A 387 -20.97 -12.89 -0.12
C THR A 387 -22.17 -12.98 -1.06
N THR A 388 -22.21 -13.98 -1.94
CA THR A 388 -23.37 -14.21 -2.84
C THR A 388 -24.70 -14.23 -2.07
N GLU A 389 -24.71 -14.80 -0.87
CA GLU A 389 -25.87 -14.83 0.03
C GLU A 389 -26.20 -13.45 0.60
N GLU A 390 -25.22 -12.70 1.08
CA GLU A 390 -25.41 -11.35 1.60
C GLU A 390 -25.85 -10.36 0.50
N ARG A 391 -25.35 -10.51 -0.73
CA ARG A 391 -25.80 -9.74 -1.91
C ARG A 391 -27.26 -10.03 -2.21
N GLN A 392 -27.68 -11.29 -2.17
CA GLN A 392 -29.10 -11.65 -2.32
C GLN A 392 -29.97 -11.05 -1.22
N ILE A 393 -29.49 -11.05 0.03
CA ILE A 393 -30.18 -10.44 1.16
C ILE A 393 -30.31 -8.92 0.95
N ALA A 394 -29.24 -8.24 0.55
CA ALA A 394 -29.23 -6.80 0.30
C ALA A 394 -30.20 -6.40 -0.83
N VAL A 395 -30.24 -7.17 -1.92
CA VAL A 395 -31.21 -6.96 -3.02
C VAL A 395 -32.64 -7.11 -2.51
N LYS A 396 -32.95 -8.15 -1.73
CA LYS A 396 -34.29 -8.36 -1.14
C LYS A 396 -34.68 -7.23 -0.18
N GLU A 397 -33.74 -6.74 0.63
CA GLU A 397 -33.97 -5.62 1.52
C GLU A 397 -34.29 -4.33 0.75
N ASN A 398 -33.54 -4.04 -0.32
CA ASN A 398 -33.80 -2.86 -1.15
C ASN A 398 -35.13 -2.98 -1.91
N LEU A 399 -35.53 -4.17 -2.37
CA LEU A 399 -36.86 -4.39 -2.94
C LEU A 399 -37.98 -4.14 -1.91
N ASN A 400 -37.76 -4.49 -0.64
CA ASN A 400 -38.69 -4.15 0.43
C ASN A 400 -38.76 -2.63 0.66
N LYS A 401 -37.63 -1.92 0.60
CA LYS A 401 -37.60 -0.44 0.66
C LYS A 401 -38.38 0.17 -0.51
N VAL A 402 -38.16 -0.27 -1.74
CA VAL A 402 -38.93 0.15 -2.93
C VAL A 402 -40.42 -0.07 -2.70
N SER A 403 -40.83 -1.24 -2.22
CA SER A 403 -42.24 -1.55 -1.91
C SER A 403 -42.82 -0.59 -0.87
N SER A 404 -42.06 -0.27 0.17
CA SER A 404 -42.49 0.68 1.22
C SER A 404 -42.66 2.11 0.67
N LEU A 405 -41.71 2.60 -0.14
CA LEU A 405 -41.79 3.90 -0.79
C LEU A 405 -43.00 3.96 -1.74
N MET A 406 -43.20 2.93 -2.54
CA MET A 406 -44.31 2.86 -3.49
C MET A 406 -45.68 2.80 -2.81
N LYS A 407 -45.81 2.20 -1.63
CA LYS A 407 -47.05 2.29 -0.81
C LYS A 407 -47.35 3.74 -0.42
N VAL A 408 -46.32 4.52 -0.06
CA VAL A 408 -46.48 5.95 0.27
C VAL A 408 -46.86 6.73 -0.99
N VAL A 409 -46.14 6.56 -2.10
CA VAL A 409 -46.44 7.21 -3.39
C VAL A 409 -47.84 6.84 -3.91
N ASN A 410 -48.33 5.64 -3.62
CA ASN A 410 -49.68 5.19 -4.01
C ASN A 410 -50.80 5.72 -3.12
N SER A 411 -50.51 6.07 -1.86
CA SER A 411 -51.51 6.61 -0.94
C SER A 411 -51.68 8.14 -1.06
N LYS A 412 -50.75 8.83 -1.72
CA LYS A 412 -50.78 10.29 -1.89
C LYS A 412 -51.70 10.73 -3.04
N LYS A 413 -52.42 11.83 -2.80
CA LYS A 413 -53.30 12.47 -3.80
C LYS A 413 -52.47 13.32 -4.76
N LEU A 414 -52.59 13.05 -6.06
CA LEU A 414 -51.80 13.70 -7.11
C LEU A 414 -52.45 15.01 -7.58
N GLU A 415 -51.63 16.03 -7.85
CA GLU A 415 -52.04 17.24 -8.56
C GLU A 415 -52.20 16.93 -10.05
N ALA A 416 -53.18 17.55 -10.72
CA ALA A 416 -53.55 17.24 -12.11
C ALA A 416 -52.37 17.33 -13.09
N GLU A 417 -51.39 18.20 -12.84
CA GLU A 417 -50.21 18.39 -13.69
C GLU A 417 -49.13 17.30 -13.52
N LEU A 418 -49.18 16.52 -12.43
CA LEU A 418 -48.19 15.48 -12.12
C LEU A 418 -48.71 14.05 -12.36
N VAL A 419 -50.01 13.90 -12.68
CA VAL A 419 -50.66 12.58 -12.87
C VAL A 419 -49.94 11.74 -13.93
N ASP A 420 -49.66 12.29 -15.11
CA ASP A 420 -49.06 11.52 -16.21
C ASP A 420 -47.61 11.11 -15.92
N LYS A 421 -46.84 11.99 -15.26
CA LYS A 421 -45.45 11.71 -14.89
C LYS A 421 -45.36 10.65 -13.79
N VAL A 422 -46.19 10.78 -12.77
CA VAL A 422 -46.20 9.83 -11.64
C VAL A 422 -46.76 8.48 -12.06
N THR A 423 -47.79 8.44 -12.90
CA THR A 423 -48.32 7.15 -13.41
C THR A 423 -47.31 6.43 -14.29
N THR A 424 -46.60 7.16 -15.16
CA THR A 424 -45.51 6.61 -15.98
C THR A 424 -44.36 6.09 -15.12
N GLY A 425 -43.90 6.90 -14.16
CA GLY A 425 -42.85 6.50 -13.22
C GLY A 425 -43.22 5.28 -12.37
N LYS A 426 -44.48 5.17 -11.95
CA LYS A 426 -44.97 3.98 -11.23
C LYS A 426 -44.89 2.71 -12.08
N ALA A 427 -45.24 2.81 -13.36
CA ALA A 427 -45.15 1.68 -14.29
C ALA A 427 -43.70 1.23 -14.47
N THR A 428 -42.77 2.17 -14.64
CA THR A 428 -41.34 1.85 -14.80
C THR A 428 -40.71 1.27 -13.52
N VAL A 429 -41.10 1.74 -12.32
CA VAL A 429 -40.66 1.10 -11.07
C VAL A 429 -41.17 -0.34 -10.98
N SER A 430 -42.42 -0.60 -11.39
CA SER A 430 -42.98 -1.96 -11.40
C SER A 430 -42.21 -2.89 -12.34
N GLU A 431 -41.84 -2.39 -13.53
CA GLU A 431 -41.05 -3.15 -14.51
C GLU A 431 -39.63 -3.47 -13.99
N LEU A 432 -38.98 -2.50 -13.33
CA LEU A 432 -37.65 -2.71 -12.74
C LEU A 432 -37.68 -3.70 -11.57
N VAL A 433 -38.72 -3.68 -10.75
CA VAL A 433 -38.94 -4.66 -9.67
C VAL A 433 -39.16 -6.06 -10.24
N GLU A 434 -39.95 -6.20 -11.31
CA GLU A 434 -40.14 -7.49 -11.99
C GLU A 434 -38.82 -8.00 -12.58
N LYS A 435 -38.06 -7.12 -13.25
CA LYS A 435 -36.74 -7.45 -13.78
C LYS A 435 -35.77 -7.91 -12.69
N ALA A 436 -35.75 -7.24 -11.54
CA ALA A 436 -34.92 -7.62 -10.40
C ALA A 436 -35.28 -9.00 -9.84
N ASN A 437 -36.57 -9.31 -9.69
CA ASN A 437 -37.03 -10.61 -9.21
C ASN A 437 -36.68 -11.73 -10.20
N LEU A 438 -36.87 -11.53 -11.51
CA LEU A 438 -36.49 -12.49 -12.54
C LEU A 438 -34.98 -12.73 -12.59
N ALA A 439 -34.18 -11.69 -12.34
CA ALA A 439 -32.73 -11.81 -12.25
C ALA A 439 -32.29 -12.59 -10.99
N LEU A 440 -32.98 -12.42 -9.86
CA LEU A 440 -32.76 -13.23 -8.66
C LEU A 440 -33.09 -14.71 -8.89
N GLU A 441 -34.18 -15.03 -9.59
CA GLU A 441 -34.56 -16.41 -9.94
C GLU A 441 -33.54 -17.10 -10.86
N LYS A 442 -32.85 -16.32 -11.69
CA LYS A 442 -31.79 -16.80 -12.61
C LYS A 442 -30.39 -16.72 -12.01
N GLU A 443 -30.27 -16.37 -10.73
CA GLU A 443 -29.00 -16.16 -10.03
C GLU A 443 -28.09 -15.09 -10.69
N ALA A 444 -28.65 -14.21 -11.52
CA ALA A 444 -27.95 -13.12 -12.20
C ALA A 444 -27.84 -11.88 -11.28
N LEU A 445 -27.02 -11.99 -10.23
CA LEU A 445 -26.99 -11.00 -9.14
C LEU A 445 -26.66 -9.57 -9.56
N THR A 446 -25.72 -9.37 -10.47
CA THR A 446 -25.35 -8.02 -10.93
C THR A 446 -26.52 -7.34 -11.65
N GLU A 447 -27.31 -8.10 -12.42
CA GLU A 447 -28.51 -7.57 -13.08
C GLU A 447 -29.62 -7.26 -12.07
N ALA A 448 -29.76 -8.10 -11.03
CA ALA A 448 -30.73 -7.90 -9.95
C ALA A 448 -30.41 -6.64 -9.13
N GLU A 449 -29.13 -6.44 -8.80
CA GLU A 449 -28.64 -5.25 -8.08
C GLU A 449 -28.87 -3.98 -8.87
N GLN A 450 -28.50 -3.98 -10.15
CA GLN A 450 -28.70 -2.82 -11.01
C GLN A 450 -30.18 -2.45 -11.13
N ALA A 451 -31.03 -3.43 -11.45
CA ALA A 451 -32.47 -3.19 -11.57
C ALA A 451 -33.10 -2.71 -10.25
N THR A 452 -32.63 -3.21 -9.11
CA THR A 452 -33.14 -2.81 -7.78
C THR A 452 -32.67 -1.41 -7.40
N ASN A 453 -31.43 -1.04 -7.69
CA ASN A 453 -30.91 0.31 -7.43
C ASN A 453 -31.61 1.36 -8.31
N ASP A 454 -31.83 1.04 -9.59
CA ASP A 454 -32.59 1.89 -10.50
C ASP A 454 -34.04 2.07 -10.02
N ALA A 455 -34.68 0.99 -9.55
CA ALA A 455 -36.02 1.03 -8.99
C ALA A 455 -36.10 1.88 -7.71
N LEU A 456 -35.09 1.78 -6.84
CA LEU A 456 -35.00 2.54 -5.59
C LEU A 456 -34.82 4.03 -5.85
N SER A 457 -33.86 4.40 -6.70
CA SER A 457 -33.65 5.80 -7.10
C SER A 457 -34.92 6.41 -7.68
N LEU A 458 -35.61 5.68 -8.56
CA LEU A 458 -36.83 6.19 -9.18
C LEU A 458 -38.01 6.25 -8.20
N ALA A 459 -38.11 5.32 -7.25
CA ALA A 459 -39.12 5.37 -6.20
C ALA A 459 -38.90 6.54 -5.23
N GLU A 460 -37.64 6.85 -4.89
CA GLU A 460 -37.28 8.04 -4.11
C GLU A 460 -37.63 9.33 -4.85
N ASP A 461 -37.31 9.42 -6.14
CA ASP A 461 -37.66 10.57 -6.98
C ASP A 461 -39.18 10.79 -7.05
N LEU A 462 -39.95 9.71 -7.20
CA LEU A 462 -41.42 9.77 -7.15
C LEU A 462 -41.95 10.16 -5.77
N MET A 463 -41.29 9.73 -4.70
CA MET A 463 -41.65 10.16 -3.34
C MET A 463 -41.42 11.66 -3.17
N VAL A 464 -40.29 12.19 -3.64
CA VAL A 464 -40.00 13.63 -3.64
C VAL A 464 -41.01 14.39 -4.50
N LEU A 465 -41.34 13.89 -5.69
CA LEU A 465 -42.29 14.53 -6.59
C LEU A 465 -43.71 14.58 -6.00
N THR A 466 -44.04 13.64 -5.10
CA THR A 466 -45.33 13.56 -4.43
C THR A 466 -45.35 14.22 -3.05
N ASP A 467 -44.21 14.66 -2.50
CA ASP A 467 -44.11 15.40 -1.24
C ASP A 467 -43.68 16.86 -1.43
N LYS A 468 -44.34 17.81 -0.76
CA LYS A 468 -43.97 19.25 -0.81
C LYS A 468 -43.08 19.68 0.37
N SER A 469 -42.45 18.74 1.09
CA SER A 469 -41.46 19.05 2.13
C SER A 469 -40.31 18.05 2.16
N PRO A 470 -39.06 18.49 2.42
CA PRO A 470 -37.94 17.59 2.61
C PRO A 470 -38.13 16.86 3.95
N VAL A 471 -38.19 15.53 3.93
CA VAL A 471 -38.35 14.72 5.15
C VAL A 471 -37.10 13.88 5.39
N ASP A 472 -36.66 13.95 6.63
CA ASP A 472 -35.53 13.30 7.27
C ASP A 472 -35.66 11.75 7.25
N LEU A 473 -34.65 11.07 6.71
CA LEU A 473 -34.62 9.63 6.45
C LEU A 473 -34.25 8.79 7.69
N THR A 474 -33.99 9.40 8.85
CA THR A 474 -33.42 8.70 10.01
C THR A 474 -34.42 7.95 10.90
N ASN A 475 -35.73 8.01 10.65
CA ASN A 475 -36.75 7.41 11.53
C ASN A 475 -37.64 6.36 10.85
N ILE A 476 -37.04 5.43 10.10
CA ILE A 476 -37.70 4.16 9.77
C ILE A 476 -37.26 3.13 10.82
N SER A 477 -38.12 2.88 11.81
CA SER A 477 -37.88 1.91 12.88
C SER A 477 -37.72 0.50 12.31
N ILE A 478 -36.48 -0.02 12.36
CA ILE A 478 -36.17 -1.43 12.13
C ILE A 478 -36.54 -2.20 13.39
N VAL A 479 -37.50 -3.12 13.28
CA VAL A 479 -37.73 -4.14 14.31
C VAL A 479 -36.55 -5.12 14.21
N ASN A 480 -35.56 -4.94 15.08
CA ASN A 480 -34.50 -5.91 15.31
C ASN A 480 -35.11 -7.19 15.90
N SER A 481 -35.22 -8.26 15.12
CA SER A 481 -35.26 -9.61 15.66
C SER A 481 -33.82 -10.07 15.88
N SER A 482 -33.40 -10.01 17.14
CA SER A 482 -32.17 -10.55 17.73
C SER A 482 -31.76 -11.90 17.15
N SER A 483 -30.55 -11.97 16.58
CA SER A 483 -29.81 -13.22 16.42
C SER A 483 -29.27 -13.65 17.79
N SER A 484 -29.90 -14.68 18.37
CA SER A 484 -29.30 -15.42 19.48
C SER A 484 -28.32 -16.42 18.89
N THR A 485 -27.04 -16.20 19.16
CA THR A 485 -26.00 -17.22 19.17
C THR A 485 -26.46 -18.40 20.05
N ALA A 486 -26.44 -19.63 19.53
CA ALA A 486 -26.43 -20.85 20.32
C ALA A 486 -25.89 -22.00 19.47
N THR A 487 -24.60 -22.25 19.63
CA THR A 487 -23.96 -23.54 19.40
C THR A 487 -24.59 -24.55 20.36
N ALA A 488 -25.25 -25.58 19.85
CA ALA A 488 -25.58 -26.79 20.60
C ALA A 488 -25.53 -27.98 19.65
N THR A 489 -24.38 -28.64 19.66
CA THR A 489 -24.19 -30.05 19.27
C THR A 489 -25.10 -30.90 20.17
N ASP A 490 -25.99 -31.71 19.61
CA ASP A 490 -26.45 -32.90 20.31
C ASP A 490 -26.95 -33.99 19.37
N GLU A 491 -26.82 -35.21 19.87
CA GLU A 491 -26.70 -36.48 19.17
C GLU A 491 -27.92 -36.95 18.40
N ILE A 492 -27.65 -37.65 17.30
CA ILE A 492 -28.58 -38.57 16.65
C ILE A 492 -28.74 -39.78 17.58
N VAL A 493 -29.87 -39.86 18.28
CA VAL A 493 -30.37 -41.12 18.86
C VAL A 493 -31.67 -41.49 18.16
N SER A 494 -31.59 -42.54 17.36
CA SER A 494 -32.73 -43.24 16.80
C SER A 494 -33.38 -44.12 17.86
N THR A 495 -34.63 -43.82 18.21
CA THR A 495 -35.52 -44.81 18.84
C THR A 495 -36.83 -44.85 18.09
N THR A 496 -36.96 -45.90 17.28
CA THR A 496 -38.18 -46.41 16.69
C THR A 496 -39.08 -46.96 17.79
N THR A 497 -40.23 -46.34 18.05
CA THR A 497 -41.38 -46.95 18.72
C THR A 497 -42.65 -46.18 18.34
N ASP A 498 -43.47 -46.81 17.50
CA ASP A 498 -44.93 -46.98 17.60
C ASP A 498 -45.37 -47.60 16.26
N GLY A 499 -46.15 -48.69 16.20
CA GLY A 499 -47.22 -49.05 17.12
C GLY A 499 -48.56 -48.58 16.58
N VAL A 500 -48.97 -49.13 15.43
CA VAL A 500 -50.32 -49.56 14.98
C VAL A 500 -50.33 -49.71 13.47
#